data_AF-A0A844SZ87-F1
#
_entry.id   AF-A0A844SZ87-F1
#
_cell.length_a   1.000
_cell.length_b   1.000
_cell.length_c   1.000
_cell.angle_alpha   90.00
_cell.angle_beta   90.00
_cell.angle_gamma   90.00
#
_symmetry.space_group_name_H-M   'P 1'
#
loop_
_entity.id
_entity.type
_entity.pdbx_description
1 polymer ?
#
loop_
_entity_poly.entity_id
_entity_poly.type
_entity_poly.pdbx_seq_one_letter_code
_entity_poly.pdbx_strand_id
1 'polypeptide(L)'
;MTTTRTPAANHFQPINPQPDNSQPMPNQTDKTLARIRTELLTTFSSADLESYNHLVGWLRDTDVASHALKVGDDAPDFLLPDADGRLHSAEQLRRNGPLVLSFFRGGWCPFCTAELCALQAAKDEFESVGATLAVVTPDTRDFPRQLKRSLGLDLNVLSDVDYGVAMSYGVLFRVPDETKAHYSEQGFDFGARHGSPVWMLPIPATYVIDAKGRIRSAFVEPDFTKREEPAQILASLRQAASTSR
;
A
#
# COMPACT_ATOMS: atom_id res chain seq x y z
N MET A 1 54.83 -30.54 -3.99
CA MET A 1 54.11 -29.80 -2.92
C MET A 1 53.00 -29.03 -3.60
N THR A 2 51.81 -29.62 -3.64
CA THR A 2 50.65 -29.12 -4.38
C THR A 2 49.69 -28.53 -3.37
N THR A 3 49.60 -27.20 -3.30
CA THR A 3 48.72 -26.52 -2.34
C THR A 3 47.35 -26.30 -3.00
N THR A 4 46.40 -27.17 -2.66
CA THR A 4 44.98 -27.03 -2.98
C THR A 4 44.39 -25.88 -2.16
N ARG A 5 43.90 -24.83 -2.81
CA ARG A 5 43.21 -23.72 -2.17
C ARG A 5 41.70 -23.98 -2.22
N THR A 6 41.14 -24.38 -1.08
CA THR A 6 39.68 -24.48 -0.86
C THR A 6 39.03 -23.11 -1.02
N PRO A 7 37.89 -22.95 -1.74
CA PRO A 7 37.14 -21.71 -1.72
C PRO A 7 36.39 -21.61 -0.39
N ALA A 8 36.55 -20.48 0.30
CA ALA A 8 35.79 -20.16 1.50
C ALA A 8 34.30 -20.07 1.13
N ALA A 9 33.50 -20.92 1.78
CA ALA A 9 32.06 -20.72 1.86
C ALA A 9 31.83 -19.38 2.54
N ASN A 10 31.20 -18.43 1.85
CA ASN A 10 30.74 -17.21 2.49
C ASN A 10 29.21 -17.21 2.56
N HIS A 11 28.79 -17.43 3.80
CA HIS A 11 27.47 -17.34 4.36
C HIS A 11 26.57 -16.29 3.70
N PHE A 12 25.47 -16.76 3.11
CA PHE A 12 24.22 -15.99 3.09
C PHE A 12 23.86 -15.72 4.56
N GLN A 13 24.30 -14.60 5.09
CA GLN A 13 23.73 -14.08 6.33
C GLN A 13 22.31 -13.61 5.99
N PRO A 14 21.28 -14.07 6.70
CA PRO A 14 19.94 -13.51 6.55
C PRO A 14 20.03 -12.02 6.89
N ILE A 15 19.68 -11.18 5.91
CA ILE A 15 19.52 -9.74 6.10
C ILE A 15 18.49 -9.61 7.22
N ASN A 16 18.91 -9.05 8.36
CA ASN A 16 18.09 -8.91 9.54
C ASN A 16 16.84 -8.09 9.15
N PRO A 17 15.60 -8.63 9.23
CA PRO A 17 14.43 -7.82 8.97
C PRO A 17 14.46 -6.67 9.99
N GLN A 18 14.49 -5.44 9.48
CA GLN A 18 14.35 -4.26 10.33
C GLN A 18 13.14 -4.49 11.23
N PRO A 19 13.26 -4.32 12.55
CA PRO A 19 12.13 -4.47 13.44
C PRO A 19 11.02 -3.55 12.94
N ASP A 20 9.82 -4.11 12.77
CA ASP A 20 8.63 -3.33 12.52
C ASP A 20 8.42 -2.45 13.76
N ASN A 21 8.97 -1.24 13.72
CA ASN A 21 8.89 -0.27 14.81
C ASN A 21 7.47 0.33 14.89
N SER A 22 6.49 -0.27 14.18
CA SER A 22 5.08 -0.04 14.42
C SER A 22 4.77 -0.44 15.87
N GLN A 23 4.65 0.57 16.73
CA GLN A 23 3.96 0.37 18.01
C GLN A 23 2.57 -0.19 17.70
N PRO A 24 2.08 -1.19 18.47
CA PRO A 24 0.72 -1.67 18.29
C PRO A 24 -0.23 -0.47 18.39
N MET A 25 -0.91 -0.19 17.29
CA MET A 25 -1.84 0.93 17.22
C MET A 25 -2.96 0.66 18.25
N PRO A 26 -3.26 1.62 19.14
CA PRO A 26 -4.35 1.45 20.09
C PRO A 26 -5.66 1.16 19.34
N ASN A 27 -6.61 0.46 19.97
CA ASN A 27 -7.91 0.12 19.40
C ASN A 27 -8.60 1.40 18.86
N GLN A 28 -8.52 1.59 17.54
CA GLN A 28 -8.91 2.81 16.82
C GLN A 28 -10.22 2.64 16.05
N THR A 29 -10.92 1.52 16.27
CA THR A 29 -12.05 1.04 15.46
C THR A 29 -13.22 2.02 15.35
N ASP A 30 -13.37 2.94 16.33
CA ASP A 30 -14.46 3.93 16.35
C ASP A 30 -14.07 5.32 15.82
N LYS A 31 -12.80 5.54 15.44
CA LYS A 31 -12.32 6.84 14.95
C LYS A 31 -12.28 6.86 13.43
N THR A 32 -12.69 7.98 12.83
CA THR A 32 -12.50 8.24 11.41
C THR A 32 -11.01 8.34 11.07
N LEU A 33 -10.61 7.95 9.85
CA LEU A 33 -9.25 8.12 9.37
C LEU A 33 -8.82 9.59 9.40
N ALA A 34 -9.74 10.52 9.15
CA ALA A 34 -9.48 11.96 9.31
C ALA A 34 -9.10 12.35 10.75
N ARG A 35 -9.73 11.74 11.76
CA ARG A 35 -9.39 11.99 13.17
C ARG A 35 -8.05 11.34 13.53
N ILE A 36 -7.83 10.09 13.12
CA ILE A 36 -6.56 9.38 13.34
C ILE A 36 -5.40 10.14 12.68
N ARG A 37 -5.59 10.65 11.46
CA ARG A 37 -4.63 11.51 10.76
C ARG A 37 -4.24 12.72 11.60
N THR A 38 -5.22 13.41 12.19
CA THR A 38 -4.95 14.59 13.03
C THR A 38 -4.10 14.23 14.24
N GLU A 39 -4.39 13.09 14.88
CA GLU A 39 -3.63 12.61 16.04
C GLU A 39 -2.19 12.19 15.64
N LEU A 40 -2.03 11.42 14.57
CA LEU A 40 -0.72 11.01 14.05
C LEU A 40 0.15 12.21 13.64
N LEU A 41 -0.43 13.26 13.05
CA LEU A 41 0.32 14.45 12.71
C LEU A 41 0.88 15.20 13.93
N THR A 42 0.29 15.01 15.13
CA THR A 42 0.85 15.58 16.36
C THR A 42 2.09 14.85 16.87
N THR A 43 2.37 13.63 16.37
CA THR A 43 3.56 12.87 16.77
C THR A 43 4.76 13.14 15.88
N PHE A 44 4.59 13.92 14.80
CA PHE A 44 5.67 14.27 13.90
C PHE A 44 6.62 15.27 14.57
N SER A 45 7.92 15.01 14.50
CA SER A 45 8.93 16.01 14.82
C SER A 45 8.92 17.16 13.79
N SER A 46 9.63 18.25 14.08
CA SER A 46 9.79 19.33 13.10
C SER A 46 10.44 18.86 11.80
N ALA A 47 11.43 17.96 11.89
CA ALA A 47 12.07 17.35 10.72
C ALA A 47 11.09 16.47 9.93
N ASP A 48 10.24 15.70 10.63
CA ASP A 48 9.20 14.88 9.97
C ASP A 48 8.19 15.75 9.23
N LEU A 49 7.75 16.86 9.83
CA LEU A 49 6.83 17.80 9.19
C LEU A 49 7.46 18.49 7.97
N GLU A 50 8.74 18.86 8.05
CA GLU A 50 9.46 19.44 6.93
C GLU A 50 9.57 18.46 5.76
N SER A 51 10.02 17.23 6.03
CA SER A 51 10.10 16.16 5.02
C SER A 51 8.73 15.79 4.43
N TYR A 52 7.69 15.74 5.26
CA TYR A 52 6.31 15.55 4.83
C TYR A 52 5.82 16.66 3.89
N ASN A 53 5.99 17.92 4.30
CA ASN A 53 5.56 19.08 3.50
C ASN A 53 6.34 19.14 2.18
N HIS A 54 7.64 18.85 2.21
CA HIS A 54 8.47 18.76 1.02
C HIS A 54 7.93 17.69 0.06
N LEU A 55 7.72 16.46 0.54
CA LEU A 55 7.25 15.36 -0.31
C LEU A 55 5.86 15.68 -0.91
N VAL A 56 4.92 16.14 -0.10
CA VAL A 56 3.56 16.46 -0.59
C VAL A 56 3.58 17.65 -1.56
N GLY A 57 4.40 18.68 -1.29
CA GLY A 57 4.61 19.79 -2.22
C GLY A 57 5.17 19.30 -3.55
N TRP A 58 6.25 18.53 -3.52
CA TRP A 58 6.89 17.96 -4.71
C TRP A 58 5.92 17.10 -5.54
N LEU A 59 5.12 16.24 -4.90
CA LEU A 59 4.14 15.40 -5.61
C LEU A 59 3.05 16.23 -6.31
N ARG A 60 2.65 17.35 -5.71
CA ARG A 60 1.67 18.28 -6.32
C ARG A 60 2.29 19.09 -7.44
N ASP A 61 3.51 19.59 -7.23
CA ASP A 61 4.20 20.44 -8.20
C ASP A 61 4.61 19.66 -9.46
N THR A 62 4.93 18.37 -9.30
CA THR A 62 5.23 17.45 -10.42
C THR A 62 3.99 16.84 -11.05
N ASP A 63 2.81 17.09 -10.48
CA ASP A 63 1.51 16.59 -10.94
C ASP A 63 1.49 15.07 -11.19
N VAL A 64 2.23 14.30 -10.37
CA VAL A 64 2.38 12.87 -10.63
C VAL A 64 1.03 12.13 -10.57
N ALA A 65 0.08 12.60 -9.74
CA ALA A 65 -1.25 12.01 -9.62
C ALA A 65 -2.14 12.20 -10.85
N SER A 66 -1.84 13.13 -11.77
CA SER A 66 -2.64 13.29 -12.99
C SER A 66 -2.50 12.13 -13.98
N HIS A 67 -1.44 11.33 -13.82
CA HIS A 67 -1.18 10.10 -14.57
C HIS A 67 -1.98 8.91 -14.05
N ALA A 68 -2.60 9.01 -12.88
CA ALA A 68 -3.39 7.94 -12.30
C ALA A 68 -4.66 7.67 -13.12
N LEU A 69 -5.06 6.40 -13.15
CA LEU A 69 -6.30 5.98 -13.83
C LEU A 69 -7.52 6.65 -13.21
N LYS A 70 -8.53 6.90 -14.03
CA LYS A 70 -9.72 7.67 -13.68
C LYS A 70 -10.97 6.81 -13.77
N VAL A 71 -12.06 7.33 -13.21
CA VAL A 71 -13.39 6.71 -13.35
C VAL A 71 -13.71 6.56 -14.83
N GLY A 72 -14.11 5.35 -15.21
CA GLY A 72 -14.42 4.99 -16.59
C GLY A 72 -13.30 4.22 -17.30
N ASP A 73 -12.05 4.29 -16.84
CA ASP A 73 -10.94 3.55 -17.46
C ASP A 73 -11.07 2.04 -17.21
N ASP A 74 -10.42 1.25 -18.08
CA ASP A 74 -10.23 -0.18 -17.86
C ASP A 74 -9.08 -0.38 -16.86
N ALA A 75 -9.34 -1.15 -15.80
CA ALA A 75 -8.36 -1.47 -14.78
C ALA A 75 -7.37 -2.51 -15.32
N PRO A 76 -6.04 -2.23 -15.32
CA PRO A 76 -5.03 -3.19 -15.72
C PRO A 76 -5.13 -4.48 -14.90
N ASP A 77 -4.99 -5.61 -15.60
CA ASP A 77 -4.92 -6.92 -14.96
C ASP A 77 -3.54 -7.13 -14.31
N PHE A 78 -3.49 -8.03 -13.33
CA PHE A 78 -2.27 -8.38 -12.61
C PHE A 78 -2.31 -9.82 -12.10
N LEU A 79 -1.14 -10.33 -11.73
CA LEU A 79 -0.97 -11.57 -11.00
C LEU A 79 0.10 -11.35 -9.91
N LEU A 80 -0.34 -11.14 -8.67
CA LEU A 80 0.55 -10.80 -7.56
C LEU A 80 0.55 -11.88 -6.49
N PRO A 81 1.70 -12.15 -5.83
CA PRO A 81 1.76 -13.02 -4.67
C PRO A 81 1.16 -12.32 -3.43
N ASP A 82 0.43 -13.08 -2.63
CA ASP A 82 0.06 -12.68 -1.27
C ASP A 82 1.21 -12.91 -0.27
N ALA A 83 0.96 -12.61 1.01
CA ALA A 83 1.90 -12.82 2.11
C ALA A 83 2.36 -14.28 2.30
N ASP A 84 1.63 -15.26 1.75
CA ASP A 84 1.97 -16.69 1.74
C ASP A 84 2.64 -17.13 0.43
N GLY A 85 2.81 -16.24 -0.53
CA GLY A 85 3.33 -16.53 -1.87
C GLY A 85 2.29 -17.15 -2.82
N ARG A 86 1.00 -17.20 -2.45
CA ARG A 86 -0.05 -17.64 -3.36
C ARG A 86 -0.37 -16.53 -4.34
N LEU A 87 -0.48 -16.87 -5.62
CA LEU A 87 -0.76 -15.90 -6.67
C LEU A 87 -2.26 -15.61 -6.76
N HIS A 88 -2.60 -14.32 -6.82
CA HIS A 88 -3.96 -13.82 -7.02
C HIS A 88 -4.00 -12.92 -8.24
N SER A 89 -4.96 -13.17 -9.14
CA SER A 89 -5.21 -12.28 -10.28
C SER A 89 -6.35 -11.31 -10.03
N ALA A 90 -6.33 -10.16 -10.70
CA ALA A 90 -7.43 -9.20 -10.62
C ALA A 90 -8.76 -9.80 -11.11
N GLU A 91 -8.71 -10.64 -12.15
CA GLU A 91 -9.87 -11.40 -12.63
C GLU A 91 -10.46 -12.31 -11.55
N GLN A 92 -9.63 -13.12 -10.87
CA GLN A 92 -10.09 -14.00 -9.79
C GLN A 92 -10.74 -13.21 -8.65
N LEU A 93 -10.12 -12.10 -8.24
CA LEU A 93 -10.62 -11.24 -7.17
C LEU A 93 -11.94 -10.53 -7.54
N ARG A 94 -12.22 -10.33 -8.83
CA ARG A 94 -13.46 -9.71 -9.33
C ARG A 94 -14.54 -10.72 -9.77
N ARG A 95 -14.29 -12.02 -9.62
CA ARG A 95 -15.18 -13.07 -10.15
C ARG A 95 -16.58 -13.03 -9.54
N ASN A 96 -16.67 -12.75 -8.24
CA ASN A 96 -17.91 -12.81 -7.48
C ASN A 96 -18.57 -11.43 -7.27
N GLY A 97 -17.93 -10.36 -7.73
CA GLY A 97 -18.40 -8.99 -7.52
C GLY A 97 -17.27 -7.96 -7.72
N PRO A 98 -17.51 -6.70 -7.33
CA PRO A 98 -16.51 -5.65 -7.48
C PRO A 98 -15.27 -5.90 -6.60
N LEU A 99 -14.13 -5.40 -7.06
CA LEU A 99 -12.87 -5.36 -6.31
C LEU A 99 -12.64 -3.95 -5.79
N VAL A 100 -12.39 -3.84 -4.49
CA VAL A 100 -11.77 -2.66 -3.88
C VAL A 100 -10.27 -2.91 -3.82
N LEU A 101 -9.52 -2.11 -4.57
CA LEU A 101 -8.06 -2.20 -4.66
C LEU A 101 -7.43 -0.95 -4.03
N SER A 102 -6.73 -1.10 -2.90
CA SER A 102 -6.03 0.02 -2.25
C SER A 102 -4.50 -0.15 -2.33
N PHE A 103 -3.81 0.87 -2.82
CA PHE A 103 -2.35 0.96 -2.86
C PHE A 103 -1.84 1.69 -1.62
N PHE A 104 -0.91 1.08 -0.90
CA PHE A 104 -0.30 1.68 0.29
C PHE A 104 1.22 1.56 0.27
N ARG A 105 1.89 2.43 1.04
CA ARG A 105 3.34 2.61 0.96
C ARG A 105 4.16 1.51 1.63
N GLY A 106 3.55 0.80 2.57
CA GLY A 106 4.18 -0.26 3.36
C GLY A 106 3.75 -0.24 4.83
N GLY A 107 4.03 -1.35 5.52
CA GLY A 107 3.64 -1.56 6.93
C GLY A 107 4.29 -0.59 7.93
N TRP A 108 5.41 0.02 7.55
CA TRP A 108 6.12 1.03 8.34
C TRP A 108 5.39 2.37 8.47
N CYS A 109 4.40 2.64 7.60
CA CYS A 109 3.71 3.92 7.56
C CYS A 109 2.47 3.89 8.49
N PRO A 110 2.40 4.75 9.53
CA PRO A 110 1.30 4.72 10.49
C PRO A 110 -0.06 5.09 9.89
N PHE A 111 -0.09 5.94 8.85
CA PHE A 111 -1.34 6.23 8.12
C PHE A 111 -1.81 5.05 7.28
N CYS A 112 -0.88 4.21 6.80
CA CYS A 112 -1.23 3.00 6.06
C CYS A 112 -1.76 1.93 7.00
N THR A 113 -1.10 1.70 8.14
CA THR A 113 -1.60 0.73 9.13
C THR A 113 -2.98 1.13 9.67
N ALA A 114 -3.22 2.43 9.88
CA ALA A 114 -4.54 2.95 10.25
C ALA A 114 -5.62 2.64 9.18
N GLU A 115 -5.31 2.88 7.90
CA GLU A 115 -6.21 2.51 6.79
C GLU A 115 -6.51 1.01 6.78
N LEU A 116 -5.47 0.16 6.90
CA LEU A 116 -5.64 -1.29 6.89
C LEU A 116 -6.51 -1.78 8.06
N CYS A 117 -6.33 -1.22 9.26
CA CYS A 117 -7.19 -1.51 10.41
C CYS A 117 -8.66 -1.11 10.14
N ALA A 118 -8.89 0.06 9.54
CA ALA A 118 -10.24 0.52 9.20
C ALA A 118 -10.91 -0.36 8.13
N LEU A 119 -10.16 -0.76 7.09
CA LEU A 119 -10.64 -1.69 6.06
C LEU A 119 -10.90 -3.09 6.65
N GLN A 120 -10.06 -3.56 7.55
CA GLN A 120 -10.26 -4.83 8.26
C GLN A 120 -11.51 -4.81 9.13
N ALA A 121 -11.76 -3.71 9.85
CA ALA A 121 -12.94 -3.55 10.68
C ALA A 121 -14.24 -3.55 9.86
N ALA A 122 -14.20 -2.98 8.65
CA ALA A 122 -15.33 -2.93 7.73
C ALA A 122 -15.42 -4.12 6.76
N LYS A 123 -14.52 -5.12 6.85
CA LYS A 123 -14.40 -6.23 5.89
C LYS A 123 -15.73 -6.95 5.65
N ASP A 124 -16.45 -7.29 6.71
CA ASP A 124 -17.73 -8.01 6.61
C ASP A 124 -18.81 -7.18 5.89
N GLU A 125 -18.79 -5.85 6.01
CA GLU A 125 -19.70 -4.98 5.27
C GLU A 125 -19.40 -4.99 3.77
N PHE A 126 -18.12 -4.97 3.39
CA PHE A 126 -17.71 -5.10 1.99
C PHE A 126 -18.13 -6.46 1.40
N GLU A 127 -17.90 -7.54 2.15
CA GLU A 127 -18.30 -8.90 1.72
C GLU A 127 -19.82 -9.04 1.62
N SER A 128 -20.59 -8.39 2.50
CA SER A 128 -22.06 -8.41 2.46
C SER A 128 -22.65 -7.80 1.18
N VAL A 129 -21.91 -6.90 0.53
CA VAL A 129 -22.28 -6.32 -0.78
C VAL A 129 -21.58 -7.00 -1.96
N GLY A 130 -20.94 -8.16 -1.71
CA GLY A 130 -20.24 -8.96 -2.71
C GLY A 130 -18.89 -8.41 -3.15
N ALA A 131 -18.35 -7.40 -2.45
CA ALA A 131 -17.06 -6.82 -2.79
C ALA A 131 -15.90 -7.62 -2.20
N THR A 132 -14.83 -7.78 -2.97
CA THR A 132 -13.55 -8.31 -2.49
C THR A 132 -12.61 -7.16 -2.18
N LEU A 133 -11.93 -7.20 -1.02
CA LEU A 133 -10.85 -6.26 -0.68
C LEU A 133 -9.50 -6.85 -1.02
N ALA A 134 -8.66 -6.08 -1.72
CA ALA A 134 -7.24 -6.35 -1.85
C ALA A 134 -6.43 -5.07 -1.65
N VAL A 135 -5.30 -5.21 -0.98
CA VAL A 135 -4.37 -4.11 -0.72
C VAL A 135 -3.01 -4.45 -1.32
N VAL A 136 -2.41 -3.49 -2.00
CA VAL A 136 -1.18 -3.65 -2.79
C VAL A 136 -0.07 -2.82 -2.16
N THR A 137 1.09 -3.45 -1.96
CA THR A 137 2.27 -2.83 -1.34
C THR A 137 3.54 -3.16 -2.12
N PRO A 138 4.53 -2.25 -2.15
CA PRO A 138 5.87 -2.58 -2.63
C PRO A 138 6.66 -3.47 -1.65
N ASP A 139 6.14 -3.70 -0.43
CA ASP A 139 6.78 -4.57 0.55
C ASP A 139 6.88 -6.00 0.03
N THR A 140 8.08 -6.58 0.13
CA THR A 140 8.36 -7.95 -0.33
C THR A 140 8.79 -8.86 0.83
N ARG A 141 9.06 -10.13 0.53
CA ARG A 141 9.59 -11.12 1.48
C ARG A 141 8.65 -11.30 2.68
N ASP A 142 9.18 -11.27 3.90
CA ASP A 142 8.39 -11.52 5.10
C ASP A 142 7.59 -10.30 5.60
N PHE A 143 7.81 -9.10 5.03
CA PHE A 143 7.15 -7.88 5.52
C PHE A 143 5.61 -7.94 5.44
N PRO A 144 4.99 -8.37 4.32
CA PRO A 144 3.53 -8.54 4.27
C PRO A 144 3.00 -9.53 5.31
N ARG A 145 3.72 -10.64 5.55
CA ARG A 145 3.35 -11.65 6.55
C ARG A 145 3.48 -11.10 7.97
N GLN A 146 4.53 -10.33 8.25
CA GLN A 146 4.71 -9.66 9.54
C GLN A 146 3.60 -8.65 9.78
N LEU A 147 3.28 -7.81 8.79
CA LEU A 147 2.19 -6.84 8.83
C LEU A 147 0.83 -7.50 9.13
N LYS A 148 0.49 -8.58 8.42
CA LYS A 148 -0.76 -9.32 8.69
C LYS A 148 -0.81 -9.83 10.13
N ARG A 149 0.30 -10.35 10.65
CA ARG A 149 0.37 -10.86 12.04
C ARG A 149 0.32 -9.74 13.08
N SER A 150 1.02 -8.63 12.87
CA SER A 150 1.09 -7.53 13.83
C SER A 150 -0.25 -6.80 13.97
N LEU A 151 -1.01 -6.70 12.88
CA LEU A 151 -2.31 -6.02 12.85
C LEU A 151 -3.51 -6.97 12.89
N GLY A 152 -3.30 -8.30 12.90
CA GLY A 152 -4.38 -9.28 12.88
C GLY A 152 -5.24 -9.23 11.60
N LEU A 153 -4.63 -8.98 10.46
CA LEU A 153 -5.34 -8.80 9.18
C LEU A 153 -5.67 -10.14 8.53
N ASP A 154 -6.90 -10.24 8.03
CA ASP A 154 -7.41 -11.26 7.12
C ASP A 154 -7.66 -10.69 5.69
N LEU A 155 -7.11 -9.51 5.38
CA LEU A 155 -7.18 -8.94 4.04
C LEU A 155 -6.22 -9.63 3.06
N ASN A 156 -6.54 -9.55 1.76
CA ASN A 156 -5.60 -9.93 0.70
C ASN A 156 -4.50 -8.85 0.60
N VAL A 157 -3.35 -9.09 1.23
CA VAL A 157 -2.17 -8.21 1.13
C VAL A 157 -1.26 -8.76 0.04
N LEU A 158 -1.18 -8.03 -1.08
CA LEU A 158 -0.48 -8.41 -2.30
C LEU A 158 0.81 -7.61 -2.48
N SER A 159 1.90 -8.29 -2.81
CA SER A 159 3.20 -7.65 -3.05
C SER A 159 3.38 -7.31 -4.53
N ASP A 160 3.51 -6.03 -4.85
CA ASP A 160 3.85 -5.53 -6.18
C ASP A 160 5.38 -5.53 -6.35
N VAL A 161 5.95 -6.72 -6.50
CA VAL A 161 7.40 -7.01 -6.37
C VAL A 161 8.27 -6.21 -7.34
N ASP A 162 7.74 -5.85 -8.51
CA ASP A 162 8.44 -5.10 -9.56
C ASP A 162 7.86 -3.68 -9.78
N TYR A 163 6.93 -3.26 -8.91
CA TYR A 163 6.14 -2.04 -9.04
C TYR A 163 5.25 -1.98 -10.31
N GLY A 164 5.10 -3.09 -11.03
CA GLY A 164 4.44 -3.13 -12.32
C GLY A 164 2.98 -2.71 -12.22
N VAL A 165 2.27 -3.09 -11.15
CA VAL A 165 0.86 -2.76 -10.95
C VAL A 165 0.71 -1.29 -10.57
N ALA A 166 1.49 -0.79 -9.61
CA ALA A 166 1.45 0.63 -9.25
C ALA A 166 1.82 1.53 -10.45
N MET A 167 2.77 1.09 -11.29
CA MET A 167 3.12 1.78 -12.52
C MET A 167 1.99 1.76 -13.55
N SER A 168 1.34 0.61 -13.77
CA SER A 168 0.25 0.49 -14.75
C SER A 168 -1.00 1.28 -14.33
N TYR A 169 -1.20 1.50 -13.03
CA TYR A 169 -2.26 2.36 -12.49
C TYR A 169 -1.86 3.85 -12.45
N GLY A 170 -0.62 4.20 -12.81
CA GLY A 170 -0.14 5.58 -12.81
C GLY A 170 0.04 6.18 -11.42
N VAL A 171 0.20 5.34 -10.39
CA VAL A 171 0.29 5.76 -8.98
C VAL A 171 1.69 5.53 -8.40
N LEU A 172 2.73 5.38 -9.21
CA LEU A 172 4.09 5.13 -8.74
C LEU A 172 4.96 6.38 -8.91
N PHE A 173 5.78 6.72 -7.91
CA PHE A 173 6.77 7.79 -8.02
C PHE A 173 8.13 7.39 -7.44
N ARG A 174 9.19 8.01 -7.95
CA ARG A 174 10.54 7.93 -7.38
C ARG A 174 10.61 8.86 -6.18
N VAL A 175 11.03 8.35 -5.03
CA VAL A 175 11.22 9.16 -3.82
C VAL A 175 12.31 10.23 -4.08
N PRO A 176 12.03 11.52 -3.87
CA PRO A 176 13.02 12.59 -3.99
C PRO A 176 14.23 12.37 -3.09
N ASP A 177 15.40 12.86 -3.49
CA ASP A 177 16.66 12.55 -2.79
C ASP A 177 16.68 13.14 -1.36
N GLU A 178 16.07 14.31 -1.16
CA GLU A 178 15.88 14.96 0.14
C GLU A 178 14.99 14.12 1.07
N THR A 179 13.84 13.67 0.57
CA THR A 179 12.94 12.78 1.32
C THR A 179 13.59 11.43 1.61
N LYS A 180 14.36 10.89 0.66
CA LYS A 180 15.13 9.66 0.85
C LYS A 180 16.19 9.82 1.95
N ALA A 181 16.89 10.95 1.99
CA ALA A 181 17.87 11.22 3.05
C ALA A 181 17.21 11.20 4.43
N HIS A 182 16.09 11.90 4.59
CA HIS A 182 15.32 11.91 5.84
C HIS A 182 14.88 10.52 6.28
N TYR A 183 14.31 9.71 5.38
CA TYR A 183 13.95 8.33 5.72
C TYR A 183 15.15 7.46 6.06
N SER A 184 16.30 7.68 5.40
CA SER A 184 17.54 6.94 5.70
C SER A 184 18.08 7.27 7.09
N GLU A 185 17.97 8.53 7.54
CA GLU A 185 18.35 8.94 8.91
C GLU A 185 17.49 8.25 9.98
N GLN A 186 16.25 7.88 9.64
CA GLN A 186 15.37 7.09 10.49
C GLN A 186 15.64 5.58 10.43
N GLY A 187 16.62 5.16 9.64
CA GLY A 187 17.00 3.74 9.49
C GLY A 187 16.18 3.00 8.43
N PHE A 188 15.36 3.67 7.63
CA PHE A 188 14.69 3.01 6.51
C PHE A 188 15.66 2.72 5.37
N ASP A 189 15.53 1.53 4.79
CA ASP A 189 16.10 1.19 3.49
C ASP A 189 15.00 0.57 2.62
N PHE A 190 14.34 1.42 1.82
CA PHE A 190 13.28 0.94 0.93
C PHE A 190 13.81 0.09 -0.21
N GLY A 191 15.08 0.27 -0.60
CA GLY A 191 15.68 -0.54 -1.63
C GLY A 191 15.84 -1.99 -1.16
N ALA A 192 16.41 -2.16 0.03
CA ALA A 192 16.38 -3.46 0.69
C ALA A 192 14.94 -3.92 0.90
N ARG A 193 14.06 -3.13 1.51
CA ARG A 193 12.67 -3.56 1.83
C ARG A 193 11.89 -4.09 0.62
N HIS A 194 12.06 -3.46 -0.54
CA HIS A 194 11.34 -3.82 -1.76
C HIS A 194 12.13 -4.76 -2.68
N GLY A 195 13.42 -5.01 -2.41
CA GLY A 195 14.28 -5.83 -3.27
C GLY A 195 14.70 -5.12 -4.57
N SER A 196 14.78 -3.79 -4.55
CA SER A 196 15.10 -2.94 -5.71
C SER A 196 16.21 -1.95 -5.36
N PRO A 197 17.13 -1.60 -6.28
CA PRO A 197 18.09 -0.53 -6.03
C PRO A 197 17.46 0.87 -6.07
N VAL A 198 16.24 1.00 -6.63
CA VAL A 198 15.53 2.27 -6.79
C VAL A 198 14.48 2.42 -5.70
N TRP A 199 14.44 3.60 -5.08
CA TRP A 199 13.45 3.95 -4.07
C TRP A 199 12.19 4.48 -4.76
N MET A 200 11.22 3.59 -4.93
CA MET A 200 9.90 3.91 -5.44
C MET A 200 8.87 3.69 -4.33
N LEU A 201 7.85 4.54 -4.31
CA LEU A 201 6.68 4.38 -3.45
C LEU A 201 5.41 4.64 -4.26
N PRO A 202 4.29 3.97 -3.93
CA PRO A 202 3.01 4.34 -4.50
C PRO A 202 2.48 5.62 -3.85
N ILE A 203 1.83 6.46 -4.65
CA ILE A 203 0.81 7.40 -4.19
C ILE A 203 -0.32 6.54 -3.61
N PRO A 204 -0.75 6.79 -2.36
CA PRO A 204 -1.95 6.18 -1.82
C PRO A 204 -3.15 6.38 -2.74
N ALA A 205 -3.78 5.27 -3.10
CA ALA A 205 -4.92 5.28 -3.99
C ALA A 205 -5.87 4.14 -3.67
N THR A 206 -7.17 4.40 -3.78
CA THR A 206 -8.23 3.40 -3.64
C THR A 206 -9.11 3.40 -4.88
N TYR A 207 -9.28 2.24 -5.48
CA TYR A 207 -10.12 2.03 -6.65
C TYR A 207 -11.26 1.08 -6.33
N VAL A 208 -12.45 1.40 -6.82
CA VAL A 208 -13.57 0.46 -6.92
C VAL A 208 -13.68 0.01 -8.36
N ILE A 209 -13.43 -1.26 -8.61
CA ILE A 209 -13.38 -1.87 -9.95
C ILE A 209 -14.54 -2.85 -10.07
N ASP A 210 -15.36 -2.75 -11.10
CA ASP A 210 -16.49 -3.66 -11.27
C ASP A 210 -16.08 -5.06 -11.79
N ALA A 211 -17.04 -5.99 -11.85
CA ALA A 211 -16.80 -7.36 -12.33
C ALA A 211 -16.30 -7.43 -13.79
N LYS A 212 -16.52 -6.38 -14.60
CA LYS A 212 -16.04 -6.28 -15.99
C LYS A 212 -14.66 -5.62 -16.10
N GLY A 213 -14.10 -5.13 -14.99
CA GLY A 213 -12.79 -4.50 -14.96
C GLY A 213 -12.85 -2.99 -15.21
N ARG A 214 -14.01 -2.35 -15.07
CA ARG A 214 -14.13 -0.88 -15.21
C ARG A 214 -13.99 -0.19 -13.86
N ILE A 215 -13.20 0.88 -13.83
CA ILE A 215 -13.08 1.73 -12.63
C ILE A 215 -14.37 2.53 -12.45
N ARG A 216 -15.01 2.36 -11.29
CA ARG A 216 -16.26 3.02 -10.88
C ARG A 216 -16.03 4.12 -9.85
N SER A 217 -14.98 4.00 -9.05
CA SER A 217 -14.48 5.06 -8.17
C SER A 217 -12.95 5.03 -8.18
N ALA A 218 -12.34 6.20 -8.05
CA ALA A 218 -10.91 6.38 -7.93
C ALA A 218 -10.64 7.52 -6.93
N PHE A 219 -10.06 7.18 -5.79
CA PHE A 219 -9.51 8.13 -4.83
C PHE A 219 -7.99 8.09 -4.94
N VAL A 220 -7.36 9.17 -5.39
CA VAL A 220 -5.90 9.28 -5.55
C VAL A 220 -5.45 10.57 -4.87
N GLU A 221 -4.61 10.47 -3.84
CA GLU A 221 -4.26 11.64 -3.03
C GLU A 221 -2.75 11.71 -2.75
N PRO A 222 -2.05 12.70 -3.34
CA PRO A 222 -0.63 12.99 -3.08
C PRO A 222 -0.29 13.21 -1.61
N ASP A 223 -1.21 13.81 -0.84
CA ASP A 223 -1.07 13.86 0.61
C ASP A 223 -1.30 12.47 1.22
N PHE A 224 -0.22 11.72 1.34
CA PHE A 224 -0.23 10.34 1.81
C PHE A 224 -0.83 10.13 3.21
N THR A 225 -1.06 11.22 3.97
CA THR A 225 -1.66 11.19 5.31
C THR A 225 -3.18 11.15 5.25
N LYS A 226 -3.80 11.52 4.12
CA LYS A 226 -5.24 11.44 3.87
C LYS A 226 -5.58 10.09 3.23
N ARG A 227 -6.74 9.56 3.58
CA ARG A 227 -7.25 8.25 3.15
C ARG A 227 -8.74 8.33 2.88
N GLU A 228 -9.23 7.50 1.97
CA GLU A 228 -10.67 7.33 1.75
C GLU A 228 -11.27 6.54 2.91
N GLU A 229 -12.36 7.02 3.49
CA GLU A 229 -13.03 6.33 4.60
C GLU A 229 -13.76 5.07 4.08
N PRO A 230 -13.77 3.94 4.82
CA PRO A 230 -14.51 2.74 4.40
C PRO A 230 -15.97 3.01 4.03
N ALA A 231 -16.64 3.91 4.76
CA ALA A 231 -18.02 4.31 4.47
C ALA A 231 -18.18 5.00 3.09
N GLN A 232 -17.17 5.75 2.64
CA GLN A 232 -17.17 6.39 1.31
C GLN A 232 -16.97 5.35 0.20
N ILE A 233 -16.07 4.37 0.43
CA ILE A 233 -15.87 3.24 -0.49
C ILE A 233 -17.16 2.41 -0.61
N LEU A 234 -17.81 2.08 0.51
CA LEU A 234 -19.10 1.37 0.55
C LEU A 234 -20.22 2.15 -0.17
N ALA A 235 -20.26 3.47 -0.03
CA ALA A 235 -21.21 4.30 -0.77
C ALA A 235 -20.98 4.21 -2.29
N SER A 236 -19.71 4.26 -2.72
CA SER A 236 -19.32 4.11 -4.12
C SER A 236 -19.72 2.73 -4.69
N LEU A 237 -19.52 1.65 -3.92
CA LEU A 237 -19.95 0.30 -4.27
C LEU A 237 -21.47 0.21 -4.49
N ARG A 238 -22.25 0.80 -3.57
CA ARG A 238 -23.72 0.81 -3.66
C ARG A 238 -24.21 1.58 -4.89
N GLN A 239 -23.57 2.69 -5.24
CA GLN A 239 -23.87 3.48 -6.45
C GLN A 239 -23.49 2.74 -7.75
N ALA A 240 -22.35 2.04 -7.76
CA ALA A 240 -21.93 1.24 -8.90
C ALA A 240 -22.91 0.07 -9.16
N ALA A 241 -23.44 -0.54 -8.09
CA ALA A 241 -24.43 -1.61 -8.18
C ALA A 241 -25.79 -1.12 -8.71
N SER A 242 -26.21 0.11 -8.41
CA SER A 242 -27.48 0.67 -8.92
C SER A 242 -27.40 1.08 -10.39
N THR A 243 -26.22 1.50 -10.87
CA THR A 243 -26.02 1.94 -12.27
C THR A 243 -25.83 0.77 -13.25
N SER A 244 -25.59 -0.44 -12.72
CA SER A 244 -25.38 -1.66 -13.50
C SER A 244 -26.67 -2.48 -13.74
N ARG A 245 -27.82 -2.01 -13.22
CA ARG A 245 -29.17 -2.56 -13.47
C ARG A 245 -29.90 -1.71 -14.50
#